data_AF-A0A1E4U193-F1
#
_entry.id   AF-A0A1E4U193-F1
#
_cell.length_a   1.000
_cell.length_b   1.000
_cell.length_c   1.000
_cell.angle_alpha   90.00
_cell.angle_beta   90.00
_cell.angle_gamma   90.00
#
_symmetry.space_group_name_H-M   'P 1'
#
loop_
_entity.id
_entity.type
_entity.pdbx_description
1 polymer ?
#
loop_
_entity_poly.entity_id
_entity_poly.type
_entity_poly.pdbx_seq_one_letter_code
_entity_poly.pdbx_strand_id
1 'polypeptide(L)' 'YVCSSCTRAFARQEHLKRHERSHTQEKPFVCGVCERAFSRRDLLLRHAQKLHAG' A
#
# COMPACT_ATOMS: atom_id res chain seq x y z
N TYR A 1 16.43 5.14 -8.49
CA TYR A 1 15.94 3.75 -8.27
C TYR A 1 14.86 3.44 -9.30
N VAL A 2 15.07 2.47 -10.19
CA VAL A 2 14.20 2.19 -11.36
C VAL A 2 13.42 0.90 -11.14
N CYS A 3 12.11 0.91 -11.46
CA CYS A 3 11.28 -0.29 -11.40
C CYS A 3 11.57 -1.20 -12.59
N SER A 4 11.84 -2.48 -12.32
CA SER A 4 12.09 -3.49 -13.36
C SER A 4 10.84 -3.83 -14.18
N SER A 5 9.64 -3.73 -13.59
CA SER A 5 8.39 -4.11 -14.26
C SER A 5 7.80 -3.04 -15.18
N CYS A 6 8.10 -1.76 -14.96
CA CYS A 6 7.50 -0.66 -15.74
C CYS A 6 8.43 0.53 -15.98
N THR A 7 9.73 0.35 -15.78
CA THR A 7 10.84 1.31 -16.04
C THR A 7 10.71 2.68 -15.38
N ARG A 8 9.73 2.85 -14.47
CA ARG A 8 9.49 4.11 -13.75
C ARG A 8 10.62 4.40 -12.76
N ALA A 9 11.13 5.62 -12.78
CA ALA A 9 12.20 6.07 -11.90
C ALA A 9 11.67 6.76 -10.64
N PHE A 10 12.32 6.49 -9.51
CA PHE A 10 12.05 7.08 -8.21
C PHE A 10 13.32 7.67 -7.60
N ALA A 11 13.16 8.80 -6.92
CA ALA A 11 14.25 9.50 -6.24
C ALA A 11 14.76 8.75 -4.99
N ARG A 12 13.95 7.86 -4.39
CA ARG A 12 14.30 7.13 -3.16
C ARG A 12 13.97 5.64 -3.27
N GLN A 13 14.78 4.79 -2.63
CA GLN A 13 14.60 3.34 -2.66
C GLN A 13 13.29 2.90 -1.99
N GLU A 14 12.93 3.53 -0.86
CA GLU A 14 11.68 3.28 -0.15
C GLU A 14 10.43 3.50 -1.03
N HIS A 15 10.49 4.50 -1.93
CA HIS A 15 9.42 4.79 -2.87
C HIS A 15 9.35 3.74 -3.98
N LEU A 16 10.49 3.29 -4.50
CA LEU A 16 10.54 2.17 -5.44
C LEU A 16 9.96 0.90 -4.81
N LYS A 17 10.43 0.51 -3.62
CA LYS A 17 9.96 -0.71 -2.93
C LYS A 17 8.46 -0.67 -2.64
N ARG A 18 7.93 0.51 -2.29
CA ARG A 18 6.48 0.72 -2.12
C ARG A 18 5.74 0.60 -3.46
N HIS A 19 6.31 1.11 -4.54
CA HIS A 19 5.73 1.01 -5.86
C HIS A 19 5.71 -0.42 -6.39
N GLU A 20 6.74 -1.23 -6.13
CA GLU A 20 6.79 -2.63 -6.55
C GLU A 20 5.63 -3.46 -5.99
N ARG A 21 5.16 -3.15 -4.78
CA ARG A 21 3.95 -3.77 -4.19
C ARG A 21 2.67 -3.51 -4.98
N SER A 22 2.65 -2.47 -5.84
CA SER A 22 1.50 -2.22 -6.72
C SER A 22 1.42 -3.21 -7.88
N HIS A 23 2.55 -3.82 -8.26
CA HIS A 23 2.60 -4.82 -9.32
C HIS A 23 2.19 -6.20 -8.82
N THR A 24 2.51 -6.54 -7.57
CA THR A 24 2.18 -7.85 -7.00
C THR A 24 0.72 -7.97 -6.55
N GLN A 25 -0.05 -6.87 -6.56
CA GLN A 25 -1.39 -6.78 -5.98
C GLN A 25 -1.48 -7.22 -4.51
N GLU A 26 -0.34 -7.40 -3.82
CA GLU A 26 -0.30 -7.84 -2.44
C GLU A 26 -0.87 -6.75 -1.52
N LYS A 27 -1.90 -7.15 -0.77
CA LYS A 27 -2.56 -6.29 0.21
C LYS A 27 -2.48 -6.96 1.59
N PRO A 28 -1.29 -6.99 2.21
CA PRO A 28 -1.10 -7.67 3.48
C PRO A 28 -1.83 -6.99 4.65
N PHE A 29 -2.30 -5.76 4.48
CA PHE A 29 -2.97 -5.01 5.54
C PHE A 29 -4.48 -5.13 5.39
N VAL A 30 -5.10 -6.01 6.16
CA VAL A 30 -6.55 -6.24 6.13
C VAL A 30 -7.22 -5.49 7.27
N CYS A 31 -8.35 -4.85 6.99
CA CYS A 31 -9.20 -4.28 8.02
C CYS A 31 -9.92 -5.38 8.78
N GLY A 32 -9.73 -5.45 10.11
CA GLY A 32 -10.42 -6.45 10.93
C GLY A 32 -11.93 -6.24 11.10
N VAL A 33 -12.48 -5.09 10.66
CA VAL A 33 -13.92 -4.77 10.81
C VAL A 33 -14.71 -5.11 9.55
N CYS A 34 -14.20 -4.76 8.37
CA CYS A 34 -14.90 -4.97 7.10
C CYS A 34 -14.09 -5.75 6.06
N GLU A 35 -13.01 -6.40 6.48
CA GLU A 35 -12.15 -7.30 5.69
C GLU A 35 -11.51 -6.67 4.44
N ARG A 36 -11.60 -5.34 4.31
CA ARG A 36 -11.03 -4.64 3.17
C ARG A 36 -9.51 -4.63 3.28
N ALA A 37 -8.85 -5.07 2.21
CA ALA A 37 -7.39 -5.17 2.14
C ALA A 37 -6.75 -3.91 1.52
N PHE A 38 -5.58 -3.54 2.03
CA PHE A 38 -4.79 -2.38 1.64
C PHE A 38 -3.33 -2.78 1.38
N SER A 39 -2.69 -2.12 0.42
CA SER A 39 -1.27 -2.33 0.10
C SER A 39 -0.32 -1.64 1.10
N ARG A 40 -0.85 -0.76 1.95
CA ARG A 40 -0.07 0.03 2.91
C ARG A 40 -0.81 0.24 4.23
N ARG A 41 -0.06 0.27 5.33
CA ARG A 41 -0.56 0.43 6.71
C ARG A 41 -1.21 1.80 6.96
N ASP A 42 -0.63 2.87 6.44
CA ASP A 42 -1.17 4.23 6.54
C ASP A 42 -2.57 4.34 5.92
N LEU A 43 -2.79 3.66 4.79
CA LEU A 43 -4.11 3.61 4.15
C LEU A 43 -5.14 2.85 5.00
N LEU A 44 -4.76 1.72 5.59
CA LEU A 44 -5.61 0.96 6.51
C LEU A 44 -5.99 1.81 7.74
N LEU A 45 -5.00 2.46 8.37
CA LEU A 45 -5.23 3.29 9.55
C LEU A 45 -6.18 4.45 9.24
N ARG A 46 -5.95 5.15 8.12
CA ARG A 46 -6.85 6.23 7.67
C ARG A 46 -8.24 5.72 7.34
N HIS A 47 -8.35 4.52 6.76
CA HIS A 47 -9.63 3.88 6.49
C HIS A 47 -10.38 3.59 7.79
N ALA A 48 -9.73 2.95 8.76
CA ALA A 48 -10.34 2.60 10.03
C ALA A 48 -10.77 3.84 10.83
N GLN A 49 -9.91 4.86 10.91
CA GLN A 49 -10.23 6.11 11.59
C GLN A 49 -11.43 6.84 10.97
N LYS A 50 -11.68 6.72 9.66
CA LYS A 50 -12.76 7.44 9.00
C LYS A 50 -14.09 6.70 9.00
N LEU A 51 -14.06 5.38 9.04
CA LEU A 51 -15.26 4.55 8.81
C LEU A 51 -15.66 3.70 10.02
N HIS A 52 -14.71 3.42 10.92
CA HIS A 52 -14.91 2.50 12.05
C HIS A 52 -14.59 3.12 13.40
N ALA A 53 -14.02 4.32 13.45
CA ALA A 53 -13.90 5.09 14.68
C ALA A 53 -15.28 5.71 14.99
N GLY A 54 -16.17 4.88 15.53
CA GLY A 54 -17.38 5.26 16.25
C GLY A 54 -17.17 5.00 17.72
#